data_AF-A0A969PMG9-F1
#
_entry.id   AF-A0A969PMG9-F1
#
_cell.length_a   1.000
_cell.length_b   1.000
_cell.length_c   1.000
_cell.angle_alpha   90.00
_cell.angle_beta   90.00
_cell.angle_gamma   90.00
#
_symmetry.space_group_name_H-M   'P 1'
#
loop_
_entity.id
_entity.type
_entity.pdbx_description
1 polymer ?
#
loop_
_entity_poly.entity_id
_entity_poly.type
_entity_poly.pdbx_seq_one_letter_code
_entity_poly.pdbx_strand_id
1 'polypeptide(L)'
;MEIVSASEARANLFSLLEQVNKDHKARIITSRKGDAVLLSKEDWESLLETIYLTKVRKQLELFPSGRITNKDPNYLATGTCSISLNF
;
A
#
# COMPACT_ATOMS: atom_id res chain seq x y z
N MET A 1 3.44 16.04 -3.85
CA MET A 1 2.34 15.20 -4.37
C MET A 1 1.53 16.09 -5.29
N GLU A 2 1.43 15.73 -6.57
CA GLU A 2 0.70 16.53 -7.57
C GLU A 2 -0.59 15.82 -7.96
N ILE A 3 -1.59 16.62 -8.31
CA ILE A 3 -2.92 16.16 -8.71
C ILE A 3 -3.06 16.41 -10.21
N VAL A 4 -3.40 15.36 -10.95
CA VAL A 4 -3.53 15.37 -12.41
C VAL A 4 -4.94 14.91 -12.77
N SER A 5 -5.55 15.54 -13.76
CA SER A 5 -6.87 15.08 -14.24
C SER A 5 -6.74 13.77 -15.02
N ALA A 6 -7.76 12.91 -14.99
CA ALA A 6 -7.75 11.64 -15.75
C ALA A 6 -7.55 11.83 -17.26
N SER A 7 -8.07 12.92 -17.84
CA SER A 7 -7.90 13.23 -19.26
C SER A 7 -6.46 13.58 -19.61
N GLU A 8 -5.81 14.37 -18.78
CA GLU A 8 -4.40 14.74 -18.93
C GLU A 8 -3.47 13.55 -18.67
N ALA A 9 -3.76 12.76 -17.64
CA ALA A 9 -3.02 11.54 -17.34
C ALA A 9 -3.11 10.53 -18.49
N ARG A 10 -4.26 10.43 -19.17
CA ARG A 10 -4.41 9.57 -20.36
C ARG A 10 -3.55 10.05 -21.53
N ALA A 11 -3.51 11.36 -21.78
CA ALA A 11 -2.72 11.93 -22.87
C ALA A 11 -1.21 11.77 -22.64
N ASN A 12 -0.77 11.90 -21.38
CA ASN A 12 0.63 11.95 -20.99
C ASN A 12 1.09 10.72 -20.18
N LEU A 13 0.40 9.59 -20.29
CA LEU A 13 0.60 8.43 -19.41
C LEU A 13 2.06 7.93 -19.40
N PHE A 14 2.68 7.85 -20.57
CA PHE A 14 4.06 7.36 -20.71
C PHE A 14 5.06 8.31 -20.06
N SER A 15 4.90 9.62 -20.25
CA SER A 15 5.74 10.65 -19.63
C SER A 15 5.59 10.64 -18.11
N LEU A 16 4.36 10.48 -17.60
CA LEU A 16 4.10 10.37 -16.16
C LEU A 16 4.74 9.12 -15.57
N LEU A 17 4.69 7.98 -16.27
CA LEU A 17 5.33 6.75 -15.80
C LEU A 17 6.85 6.90 -15.69
N GLU A 18 7.48 7.52 -16.68
CA GLU A 18 8.92 7.79 -16.63
C GLU A 18 9.28 8.78 -15.52
N GLN A 19 8.48 9.83 -15.34
CA GLN A 19 8.69 10.81 -14.27
C GLN A 19 8.58 10.16 -12.89
N VAL A 20 7.51 9.40 -12.63
CA VAL A 20 7.26 8.74 -11.34
C VAL A 20 8.37 7.75 -10.98
N ASN A 21 8.88 7.01 -11.96
CA ASN A 21 10.01 6.10 -11.73
C ASN A 21 11.35 6.81 -11.51
N LYS A 22 11.52 8.06 -11.98
CA LYS A 22 12.75 8.85 -11.78
C LYS A 22 12.73 9.69 -10.52
N ASP A 23 11.58 10.28 -10.23
CA ASP A 23 11.42 11.24 -9.13
C ASP A 23 10.96 10.60 -7.83
N HIS A 24 10.48 9.35 -7.88
CA HIS A 24 9.90 8.61 -6.75
C HIS A 24 8.79 9.41 -6.04
N LYS A 25 8.02 10.22 -6.78
CA LYS A 25 6.94 11.04 -6.26
C LYS A 25 5.58 10.50 -6.67
N ALA A 26 4.74 10.29 -5.67
CA ALA A 26 3.34 9.93 -5.88
C ALA A 26 2.58 11.03 -6.65
N ARG A 27 1.78 10.60 -7.62
CA ARG A 27 0.86 11.46 -8.38
C ARG A 27 -0.57 10.96 -8.17
N ILE A 28 -1.49 11.88 -7.89
CA ILE A 28 -2.91 11.56 -7.71
C ILE A 28 -3.61 11.86 -9.03
N ILE A 29 -4.33 10.89 -9.57
CA ILE A 29 -5.15 11.04 -10.77
C ILE A 29 -6.59 11.17 -10.31
N THR A 30 -7.21 12.32 -10.58
CA THR A 30 -8.61 12.57 -10.19
C THR A 30 -9.54 12.43 -11.38
N SER A 31 -10.70 11.80 -11.14
CA SER A 31 -11.73 11.62 -12.16
C SER A 31 -13.13 11.73 -11.58
N ARG A 32 -14.13 11.93 -12.44
CA ARG A 32 -15.54 11.93 -12.01
C ARG A 32 -16.01 10.58 -11.46
N LYS A 33 -15.29 9.50 -11.74
CA LYS A 33 -15.65 8.12 -11.35
C LYS A 33 -14.82 7.58 -10.18
N GLY A 34 -13.92 8.39 -9.64
CA GLY A 34 -13.01 7.99 -8.57
C GLY A 34 -11.57 8.44 -8.83
N ASP A 35 -10.80 8.39 -7.77
CA ASP A 35 -9.41 8.83 -7.73
C ASP A 35 -8.46 7.62 -7.67
N ALA A 36 -7.30 7.77 -8.28
CA ALA A 36 -6.24 6.77 -8.27
C ALA A 36 -4.91 7.39 -7.90
N VAL A 37 -3.97 6.59 -7.41
CA VAL A 37 -2.61 7.04 -7.12
C VAL A 37 -1.64 6.27 -8.01
N LEU A 38 -0.78 6.98 -8.70
CA LEU A 38 0.32 6.44 -9.48
C LEU A 38 1.61 6.52 -8.65
N LEU A 39 2.26 5.36 -8.50
CA LEU A 39 3.50 5.15 -7.75
C LEU A 39 4.46 4.31 -8.60
N SER A 40 5.76 4.45 -8.35
CA SER A 40 6.73 3.53 -8.92
C SER A 40 6.54 2.15 -8.30
N LYS A 41 6.90 1.11 -9.05
CA LYS A 41 6.81 -0.26 -8.55
C LYS A 41 7.72 -0.47 -7.33
N GLU A 42 8.93 0.08 -7.38
CA GLU A 42 9.93 -0.05 -6.33
C GLU A 42 9.45 0.61 -5.02
N ASP A 43 8.87 1.81 -5.10
CA ASP A 43 8.33 2.48 -3.93
C ASP A 43 7.15 1.71 -3.33
N TRP A 44 6.29 1.13 -4.20
CA TRP A 44 5.17 0.30 -3.74
C TRP A 44 5.65 -0.95 -3.00
N GLU A 45 6.65 -1.66 -3.52
CA GLU A 45 7.22 -2.84 -2.86
C GLU A 45 7.89 -2.46 -1.53
N SER A 46 8.66 -1.36 -1.51
CA SER A 46 9.32 -0.86 -0.30
C SER A 46 8.32 -0.45 0.80
N LEU A 47 7.19 0.15 0.42
CA LEU A 47 6.11 0.48 1.34
C LEU A 47 5.46 -0.78 1.93
N LEU A 48 5.21 -1.80 1.09
CA LEU A 48 4.65 -3.06 1.55
C LEU A 48 5.58 -3.78 2.54
N GLU A 49 6.88 -3.78 2.27
CA GLU A 49 7.88 -4.34 3.18
C GLU A 49 7.88 -3.58 4.52
N THR A 50 7.88 -2.25 4.49
CA THR A 50 7.84 -1.42 5.70
C THR A 50 6.59 -1.68 6.53
N ILE A 51 5.43 -1.79 5.88
CA ILE A 51 4.16 -2.12 6.55
C ILE A 51 4.24 -3.51 7.18
N TYR A 52 4.79 -4.48 6.46
CA TYR A 52 4.96 -5.84 6.94
C TYR A 52 5.86 -5.90 8.19
N LEU A 53 7.04 -5.28 8.12
CA LEU A 53 8.00 -5.23 9.24
C LEU A 53 7.42 -4.51 10.45
N THR A 54 6.71 -3.40 10.24
CA THR A 54 6.06 -2.64 11.32
C THR A 54 4.99 -3.48 12.02
N LYS A 55 4.21 -4.26 11.26
CA LYS A 55 3.19 -5.16 11.82
C LYS A 55 3.82 -6.25 12.68
N VAL A 56 4.91 -6.87 12.22
CA VAL A 56 5.65 -7.89 12.98
C VAL A 56 6.25 -7.29 14.26
N ARG A 57 6.84 -6.10 14.19
CA ARG A 57 7.40 -5.42 15.37
C ARG A 57 6.32 -5.14 16.42
N LYS A 58 5.18 -4.58 16.01
CA LYS A 58 4.06 -4.30 16.93
C LYS A 58 3.54 -5.57 17.60
N GLN A 59 3.54 -6.70 16.89
CA GLN A 59 3.15 -7.98 17.46
C GLN A 59 4.15 -8.47 18.54
N LEU A 60 5.45 -8.23 18.35
CA LEU A 60 6.48 -8.56 19.35
C LEU A 60 6.39 -7.67 20.60
N GLU A 61 6.10 -6.38 20.43
CA GLU A 61 5.90 -5.43 21.55
C GLU A 61 4.67 -5.78 22.39
N LEU A 62 3.61 -6.33 21.77
CA LEU A 62 2.39 -6.74 22.48
C LEU A 62 2.56 -8.06 23.26
N PHE A 63 3.60 -8.85 22.95
CA PHE A 63 3.94 -10.09 23.65
C PHE A 63 5.43 -10.16 23.96
N PRO A 64 5.94 -9.35 24.91
CA PRO A 64 7.37 -9.31 25.24
C PRO A 64 7.91 -10.64 25.79
N SER A 65 7.06 -11.60 26.14
CA SER A 65 7.39 -12.94 26.66
C SER A 65 7.09 -14.11 25.71
N GLY A 66 6.64 -13.88 24.48
CA GLY A 66 6.08 -14.94 23.63
C GLY A 66 7.06 -15.56 22.63
N ARG A 67 7.69 -16.70 23.00
CA ARG A 67 8.18 -17.65 21.99
C ARG A 67 7.01 -18.03 21.09
N ILE A 68 7.19 -17.99 19.76
CA ILE A 68 6.26 -18.60 18.81
C ILE A 68 6.24 -20.12 19.01
N THR A 69 5.52 -20.62 20.01
CA THR A 69 5.21 -22.04 20.09
C THR A 69 4.05 -22.30 19.15
N ASN A 70 4.36 -22.89 18.01
CA ASN A 70 3.38 -23.48 17.10
C ASN A 70 2.64 -24.60 17.86
N LYS A 71 1.56 -24.22 18.53
CA LYS A 71 0.49 -25.07 19.03
C LYS A 71 -0.73 -24.19 19.02
N ASP A 72 -1.42 -24.15 17.89
CA ASP A 72 -2.88 -24.18 17.80
C ASP A 72 -3.29 -24.06 16.33
N PRO A 73 -3.93 -25.10 15.74
CA PRO A 73 -4.29 -25.13 14.32
C PRO A 73 -5.48 -24.20 13.96
N ASN A 74 -5.93 -23.35 14.89
CA ASN A 74 -7.07 -22.44 14.69
C ASN A 74 -6.67 -20.95 14.57
N TYR A 75 -5.43 -20.65 14.21
CA TYR A 75 -4.96 -19.29 13.91
C TYR A 75 -5.49 -18.69 12.58
N LEU A 76 -6.58 -19.25 12.04
CA LEU A 76 -7.25 -18.76 10.83
C LEU A 76 -8.68 -18.24 11.07
N ALA A 77 -9.19 -18.18 12.31
CA ALA A 77 -10.64 -18.01 12.52
C ALA A 77 -11.13 -16.72 13.21
N THR A 78 -10.30 -15.87 13.81
CA THR A 78 -10.82 -14.68 14.53
C THR A 78 -10.05 -13.43 14.19
N GLY A 79 -10.32 -12.95 12.99
CA GLY A 79 -9.80 -11.67 12.52
C GLY A 79 -10.29 -11.41 11.12
N THR A 80 -11.61 -11.50 10.91
CA THR A 80 -12.24 -10.76 9.82
C THR A 80 -11.96 -9.29 10.07
N CYS A 81 -10.79 -8.84 9.65
CA CYS A 81 -10.60 -7.44 9.34
C CYS A 81 -11.46 -7.22 8.10
N SER A 82 -12.73 -6.90 8.34
CA SER A 82 -13.57 -6.19 7.38
C SER A 82 -12.83 -4.89 7.09
N ILE A 83 -11.86 -4.96 6.20
CA ILE A 83 -11.46 -3.81 5.42
C ILE A 83 -12.63 -3.65 4.45
N SER A 84 -13.66 -2.92 4.89
CA SER A 84 -14.53 -2.21 3.96
C SER A 84 -13.65 -1.20 3.25
N LEU A 85 -12.91 -1.66 2.24
CA LEU A 85 -12.51 -0.85 1.11
C LEU A 85 -13.81 -0.60 0.34
N ASN A 86 -14.56 0.39 0.79
CA ASN A 86 -15.54 1.01 -0.07
C ASN A 86 -14.75 1.72 -1.17
N PHE A 87 -14.70 1.07 -2.33
CA PHE A 87 -14.54 1.74 -3.62
C PHE A 87 -15.73 2.66 -3.88
#